data_AF-A0A534H8W6-F1
#
_entry.id   AF-A0A534H8W6-F1
#
_cell.length_a   1.000
_cell.length_b   1.000
_cell.length_c   1.000
_cell.angle_alpha   90.00
_cell.angle_beta   90.00
_cell.angle_gamma   90.00
#
_symmetry.space_group_name_H-M   'P 1'
#
loop_
_entity.id
_entity.type
_entity.pdbx_description
1 polymer ?
#
loop_
_entity_poly.entity_id
_entity_poly.type
_entity_poly.pdbx_seq_one_letter_code
_entity_poly.pdbx_strand_id
1 'polypeptide(L)'
;ANPKPQATIGDVADHIEHIRKVAGVDHVGIGSDFDGIPEAPVGLEGVDKFPALLEELGRRGWGDAELAKVAGANLLRVLRQAEGASARLRTARPPSLATLAALDGTAAAPPAHN
;
A
#
# COMPACT_ATOMS: atom_id res chain seq x y z
N ALA A 1 -19.72 23.27 -18.50
CA ALA A 1 -18.70 22.21 -18.50
C ALA A 1 -18.40 21.87 -17.04
N ASN A 2 -18.30 20.59 -16.69
CA ASN A 2 -17.99 20.16 -15.32
C ASN A 2 -16.47 19.89 -15.23
N PRO A 3 -15.68 20.80 -14.63
CA PRO A 3 -14.26 20.57 -14.48
C PRO A 3 -14.00 19.35 -13.58
N LYS A 4 -12.89 18.65 -13.83
CA LYS A 4 -12.45 17.52 -13.01
C LYS A 4 -12.25 17.99 -11.56
N PRO A 5 -12.82 17.31 -10.55
CA PRO A 5 -12.56 17.64 -9.15
C PRO A 5 -11.09 17.35 -8.81
N GLN A 6 -10.49 18.20 -7.99
CA GLN A 6 -9.09 18.11 -7.59
C GLN A 6 -8.99 17.57 -6.17
N ALA A 7 -8.28 16.46 -5.99
CA ALA A 7 -8.00 15.90 -4.67
C ALA A 7 -6.94 16.73 -3.94
N THR A 8 -6.98 16.69 -2.62
CA THR A 8 -6.12 17.44 -1.71
C THR A 8 -5.46 16.52 -0.68
N ILE A 9 -4.48 17.03 0.05
CA ILE A 9 -3.91 16.37 1.23
C ILE A 9 -4.98 16.02 2.28
N GLY A 10 -6.04 16.83 2.38
CA GLY A 10 -7.15 16.59 3.28
C GLY A 10 -7.92 15.31 2.93
N ASP A 11 -8.16 15.08 1.64
CA ASP A 11 -8.83 13.85 1.16
C ASP A 11 -7.99 12.60 1.46
N VAL A 12 -6.66 12.70 1.29
CA VAL A 12 -5.74 11.59 1.64
C VAL A 12 -5.77 11.31 3.15
N ALA A 13 -5.80 12.35 3.98
CA ALA A 13 -5.91 12.19 5.42
C ALA A 13 -7.27 11.59 5.84
N ASP A 14 -8.38 11.95 5.17
CA ASP A 14 -9.69 11.33 5.39
C ASP A 14 -9.66 9.82 5.11
N HIS A 15 -8.99 9.41 4.02
CA HIS A 15 -8.78 8.00 3.71
C HIS A 15 -7.97 7.28 4.81
N ILE A 16 -6.90 7.89 5.30
CA ILE A 16 -6.08 7.35 6.39
C ILE A 16 -6.89 7.17 7.68
N GLU A 17 -7.72 8.16 8.05
CA GLU A 17 -8.59 8.07 9.22
C GLU A 17 -9.66 6.98 9.09
N HIS A 18 -10.23 6.82 7.89
CA HIS A 18 -11.16 5.74 7.62
C HIS A 18 -10.51 4.36 7.76
N ILE A 19 -9.32 4.16 7.19
CA ILE A 19 -8.58 2.89 7.32
C ILE A 19 -8.23 2.65 8.79
N ARG A 20 -7.77 3.66 9.54
CA ARG A 20 -7.54 3.56 10.98
C ARG A 20 -8.81 3.11 11.72
N LYS A 21 -9.97 3.67 11.39
CA LYS A 21 -11.25 3.33 12.03
C LYS A 21 -11.68 1.89 11.75
N VAL A 22 -11.46 1.39 10.54
CA VAL A 22 -11.94 0.06 10.11
C VAL A 22 -10.93 -1.04 10.41
N ALA A 23 -9.66 -0.84 10.07
CA ALA A 23 -8.60 -1.83 10.19
C ALA A 23 -7.77 -1.68 11.47
N GLY A 24 -7.82 -0.52 12.14
CA GLY A 24 -6.96 -0.20 13.29
C GLY A 24 -5.63 0.43 12.88
N VAL A 25 -5.06 1.23 13.78
CA VAL A 25 -3.85 2.04 13.53
C VAL A 25 -2.61 1.21 13.14
N ASP A 26 -2.54 -0.06 13.56
CA ASP A 26 -1.43 -0.97 13.25
C ASP A 26 -1.44 -1.50 11.80
N HIS A 27 -2.47 -1.13 11.02
CA HIS A 27 -2.73 -1.66 9.67
C HIS A 27 -2.79 -0.57 8.60
N VAL A 28 -2.28 0.63 8.90
CA VAL A 28 -2.19 1.75 7.95
C VAL A 28 -0.76 1.91 7.44
N GLY A 29 -0.60 2.23 6.14
CA GLY A 29 0.68 2.59 5.53
C GLY A 29 0.48 3.58 4.38
N ILE A 30 1.59 4.04 3.81
CA ILE A 30 1.60 5.02 2.71
C ILE A 30 2.23 4.35 1.47
N GLY A 31 1.52 4.41 0.34
CA GLY A 31 2.05 4.09 -0.98
C GLY A 31 1.59 5.16 -1.95
N SER A 32 2.50 6.08 -2.33
CA SER A 32 2.15 7.30 -3.04
C SER A 32 1.90 7.13 -4.53
N ASP A 33 2.44 6.06 -5.12
CA ASP A 33 2.43 5.83 -6.57
C ASP A 33 3.06 7.00 -7.37
N PHE A 34 4.00 7.72 -6.74
CA PHE A 34 4.79 8.76 -7.43
C PHE A 34 5.51 8.17 -8.65
N ASP A 35 5.58 8.97 -9.72
CA ASP A 35 6.04 8.57 -11.06
C ASP A 35 5.19 7.46 -11.74
N GLY A 36 4.11 6.99 -11.11
CA GLY A 36 3.15 6.01 -11.63
C GLY A 36 1.78 6.59 -12.02
N ILE A 37 1.44 7.79 -11.52
CA ILE A 37 0.16 8.48 -11.75
C ILE A 37 0.32 9.75 -12.58
N PRO A 38 -0.73 10.18 -13.34
CA PRO A 38 -0.66 11.39 -14.16
C PRO A 38 -0.74 12.68 -13.34
N GLU A 39 -1.40 12.66 -12.18
CA GLU A 39 -1.64 13.83 -11.33
C GLU A 39 -1.69 13.40 -9.86
N ALA A 40 -0.98 14.14 -8.99
CA ALA A 40 -1.00 13.94 -7.54
C ALA A 40 -1.97 14.94 -6.85
N PRO A 41 -2.43 14.66 -5.61
CA PRO A 41 -3.25 15.57 -4.83
C PRO A 41 -2.53 16.91 -4.52
N VAL A 42 -3.30 17.98 -4.36
CA VAL A 42 -2.78 19.29 -3.93
C VAL A 42 -2.18 19.18 -2.54
N GLY A 43 -0.95 19.69 -2.38
CA GLY A 43 -0.14 19.58 -1.17
C GLY A 43 0.65 18.27 -1.08
N LEU A 44 0.56 17.39 -2.09
CA LEU A 44 1.31 16.13 -2.20
C LEU A 44 1.91 15.95 -3.60
N GLU A 45 2.38 17.03 -4.22
CA GLU A 45 2.88 17.02 -5.61
C GLU A 45 4.20 16.28 -5.80
N GLY A 46 4.92 15.99 -4.72
CA GLY A 46 6.23 15.36 -4.77
C GLY A 46 6.61 14.60 -3.50
N VAL A 47 7.68 13.82 -3.61
CA VAL A 47 8.23 13.01 -2.51
C VAL A 47 8.67 13.85 -1.30
N ASP A 48 8.96 15.13 -1.51
CA ASP A 48 9.31 16.08 -0.45
C ASP A 48 8.11 16.49 0.42
N LYS A 49 6.88 16.09 0.04
CA LYS A 49 5.63 16.51 0.72
C LYS A 49 5.12 15.56 1.80
N PHE A 50 5.75 14.39 2.01
CA PHE A 50 5.34 13.50 3.10
C PHE A 50 5.31 14.16 4.49
N PRO A 51 6.24 15.07 4.86
CA PRO A 51 6.13 15.79 6.12
C PRO A 51 4.82 16.59 6.27
N ALA A 52 4.31 17.19 5.19
CA ALA A 52 3.04 17.92 5.22
C ALA A 52 1.84 16.99 5.51
N LEU A 53 1.89 15.73 5.04
CA LEU A 53 0.85 14.75 5.34
C LEU A 53 0.87 14.34 6.81
N LEU A 54 2.06 14.13 7.37
CA LEU A 54 2.20 13.81 8.79
C LEU A 54 1.77 14.99 9.67
N GLU A 55 2.04 16.23 9.24
CA GLU A 55 1.57 17.44 9.92
C GLU A 55 0.03 17.55 9.87
N GLU A 56 -0.60 17.26 8.73
CA GLU A 56 -2.06 17.21 8.59
C GLU A 56 -2.68 16.20 9.57
N LEU A 57 -2.12 14.99 9.64
CA LEU A 57 -2.58 13.97 10.60
C LEU A 57 -2.35 14.41 12.05
N GLY A 58 -1.21 15.05 12.35
CA GLY A 58 -0.92 15.63 13.67
C GLY A 58 -1.94 16.70 14.06
N ARG A 59 -2.33 17.59 13.13
CA ARG A 59 -3.40 18.59 13.34
C ARG A 59 -4.77 17.94 13.61
N ARG A 60 -4.98 16.72 13.13
CA ARG A 60 -6.18 15.90 13.40
C ARG A 60 -6.08 15.07 14.70
N GLY A 61 -5.03 15.24 15.48
CA GLY A 61 -4.87 14.61 16.79
C GLY A 61 -4.21 13.23 16.77
N TRP A 62 -3.52 12.86 15.70
CA TRP A 62 -2.64 11.70 15.72
C TRP A 62 -1.43 11.96 16.64
N GLY A 63 -1.18 11.06 17.58
CA GLY A 63 0.00 11.14 18.44
C GLY A 63 1.27 10.63 17.75
N ASP A 64 2.44 10.98 18.28
CA ASP A 64 3.75 10.60 17.73
C ASP A 64 3.89 9.09 17.47
N ALA A 65 3.36 8.26 18.38
CA ALA A 65 3.39 6.82 18.24
C ALA A 65 2.54 6.31 17.05
N GLU A 66 1.42 6.98 16.75
CA GLU A 66 0.56 6.65 15.62
C GLU A 66 1.16 7.17 14.30
N LEU A 67 1.76 8.36 14.33
CA LEU A 67 2.49 8.93 13.20
C LEU A 67 3.69 8.06 12.81
N ALA A 68 4.46 7.57 13.79
CA ALA A 68 5.56 6.64 13.56
C ALA A 68 5.09 5.31 12.92
N LYS A 69 3.89 4.84 13.29
CA LYS A 69 3.29 3.64 12.70
C LYS A 69 3.00 3.81 11.22
N VAL A 70 2.26 4.86 10.84
CA VAL A 70 1.90 5.13 9.44
C VAL A 70 3.10 5.53 8.58
N ALA A 71 4.08 6.23 9.16
CA ALA A 71 5.31 6.62 8.48
C ALA A 71 6.24 5.42 8.16
N GLY A 72 6.13 4.30 8.88
CA GLY A 72 6.88 3.11 8.52
C GLY A 72 6.96 1.99 9.56
N ALA A 73 6.64 2.22 10.83
CA ALA A 73 6.78 1.16 11.83
C ALA A 73 5.83 -0.03 11.57
N ASN A 74 4.65 0.23 10.96
CA ASN A 74 3.75 -0.83 10.51
C ASN A 74 4.37 -1.66 9.37
N LEU A 75 4.97 -1.01 8.38
CA LEU A 75 5.67 -1.68 7.29
C LEU A 75 6.80 -2.58 7.82
N LEU A 76 7.63 -2.04 8.72
CA LEU A 76 8.73 -2.79 9.33
C LEU A 76 8.22 -3.99 10.16
N ARG A 77 7.09 -3.86 10.86
CA ARG A 77 6.44 -4.97 11.57
C ARG A 77 6.02 -6.07 10.59
N VAL A 78 5.36 -5.72 9.49
CA VAL A 78 4.90 -6.67 8.48
C VAL A 78 6.07 -7.37 7.79
N LEU A 79 7.14 -6.64 7.44
CA LEU A 79 8.33 -7.23 6.84
C LEU A 79 8.98 -8.27 7.77
N ARG A 80 9.15 -7.96 9.06
CA ARG A 80 9.64 -8.92 10.06
C ARG A 80 8.75 -10.16 10.18
N GLN A 81 7.42 -10.00 10.11
CA GLN A 81 6.49 -11.13 10.13
C GLN A 81 6.64 -12.01 8.87
N ALA A 82 6.84 -11.41 7.70
CA ALA A 82 7.10 -12.12 6.46
C ALA A 82 8.44 -12.89 6.50
N GLU A 83 9.50 -12.29 7.05
CA GLU A 83 10.78 -12.95 7.30
C GLU A 83 10.62 -14.16 8.22
N GLY A 84 9.86 -14.04 9.31
CA GLY A 84 9.55 -15.15 10.22
C GLY A 84 8.78 -16.28 9.53
N ALA A 85 7.77 -15.94 8.73
CA ALA A 85 7.02 -16.92 7.94
C ALA A 85 7.93 -17.64 6.93
N SER A 86 8.81 -16.90 6.24
CA SER A 86 9.80 -17.44 5.31
C SER A 86 10.80 -18.38 6.00
N ALA A 87 11.33 -18.00 7.17
CA ALA A 87 12.22 -18.85 7.96
C ALA A 87 11.56 -20.19 8.31
N ARG A 88 10.31 -20.16 8.77
CA ARG A 88 9.54 -21.38 9.08
C ARG A 88 9.28 -22.25 7.84
N LEU A 89 8.92 -21.64 6.70
CA LEU A 89 8.57 -22.40 5.49
C LEU A 89 9.80 -23.03 4.83
N ARG A 90 10.96 -22.35 4.86
CA ARG A 90 12.22 -22.88 4.32
C ARG A 90 12.69 -24.14 5.06
N THR A 91 12.40 -24.28 6.35
CA THR A 91 12.71 -25.52 7.09
C THR A 91 11.64 -26.58 6.92
N ALA A 92 10.39 -26.20 6.65
CA ALA A 92 9.26 -27.12 6.53
C ALA A 92 9.14 -27.80 5.17
N ARG A 93 9.58 -27.16 4.07
CA ARG A 93 9.47 -27.73 2.71
C ARG A 93 10.44 -27.11 1.71
N PRO A 94 10.80 -27.83 0.62
CA PRO A 94 11.51 -27.24 -0.51
C PRO A 94 10.63 -26.21 -1.28
N PRO A 95 11.25 -25.39 -2.16
CA PRO A 95 10.50 -24.56 -3.10
C PRO A 95 9.66 -25.44 -4.05
N SER A 96 8.51 -24.92 -4.46
CA SER A 96 7.70 -25.59 -5.50
C SER A 96 8.34 -25.36 -6.86
N LEU A 97 8.36 -26.41 -7.69
CA LEU A 97 8.73 -26.34 -9.11
C LEU A 97 7.52 -26.54 -10.04
N ALA A 98 6.31 -26.47 -9.48
CA ALA A 98 5.08 -26.63 -10.25
C ALA A 98 4.97 -25.55 -11.35
N THR A 99 4.50 -25.96 -12.52
CA THR A 99 4.23 -25.05 -13.65
C THR A 99 2.75 -24.66 -13.67
N LEU A 100 2.43 -23.56 -14.34
CA LEU A 100 1.03 -23.17 -14.58
C LEU A 100 0.24 -24.31 -15.24
N ALA A 101 0.83 -24.99 -16.24
CA ALA A 101 0.17 -26.12 -16.88
C ALA A 101 -0.14 -27.29 -15.92
N ALA A 102 0.70 -27.52 -14.91
CA ALA A 102 0.48 -28.57 -13.92
C ALA A 102 -0.55 -28.16 -12.84
N LEU A 103 -0.68 -26.87 -12.56
CA LEU A 103 -1.62 -26.34 -11.55
C LEU A 103 -3.00 -26.07 -12.14
N ASP A 104 -3.04 -25.47 -13.33
CA ASP A 104 -4.23 -24.87 -13.94
C ASP A 104 -4.65 -25.59 -15.23
N GLY A 105 -3.85 -26.55 -15.71
CA GLY A 105 -4.03 -27.19 -17.01
C GLY A 105 -3.45 -26.39 -18.17
N THR A 106 -3.37 -26.97 -19.37
CA THR A 106 -2.93 -26.25 -20.57
C THR A 106 -4.03 -25.28 -21.01
N ALA A 107 -3.73 -23.97 -21.04
CA ALA A 107 -4.59 -23.00 -21.71
C ALA A 107 -4.87 -23.50 -23.15
N ALA A 108 -6.15 -23.55 -23.54
CA ALA A 108 -6.51 -23.89 -24.91
C ALA A 108 -5.83 -22.90 -25.86
N ALA A 109 -5.23 -23.41 -26.95
CA ALA A 109 -4.61 -22.55 -27.95
C ALA A 109 -5.65 -21.51 -28.44
N PRO A 110 -5.28 -20.22 -28.58
CA PRO A 110 -6.20 -19.25 -29.17
C PRO A 110 -6.63 -19.76 -30.55
N PRO A 111 -7.91 -19.58 -30.94
CA PRO A 111 -8.39 -20.04 -32.23
C PRO A 111 -7.53 -19.44 -33.34
N ALA A 112 -7.12 -20.27 -34.30
CA ALA A 112 -6.42 -19.80 -35.49
C ALA A 112 -7.31 -18.76 -36.19
N HIS A 113 -6.83 -17.52 -36.27
CA HIS A 113 -7.44 -16.53 -37.15
C HIS A 113 -7.13 -16.96 -38.59
N ASN A 114 -8.16 -17.39 -39.31
CA ASN A 114 -8.14 -17.55 -40.77
C ASN A 114 -8.19 -16.17 -41.44
#